data_AF-A0A7C3PKG2-F1
#
_entry.id   AF-A0A7C3PKG2-F1
#
_cell.length_a   1.000
_cell.length_b   1.000
_cell.length_c   1.000
_cell.angle_alpha   90.00
_cell.angle_beta   90.00
_cell.angle_gamma   90.00
#
_symmetry.space_group_name_H-M   'P 1'
#
loop_
_entity.id
_entity.type
_entity.pdbx_description
1 polymer ?
#
loop_
_entity_poly.entity_id
_entity_poly.type
_entity_poly.pdbx_seq_one_letter_code
_entity_poly.pdbx_strand_id
1 'polypeptide(L)'
;MNDYQGNKHIFSRLQGIQKMLMAAYESNNLASTYTMGKERETFINLFLSNVLPRQFRFGSGEITDIGGNLSGQVDIVIEYSIFPSLQLPGAGLETRLYLAEGVAAAFEVKSNLAEKWEDVKKAAQKIKRLKRRFGGSMGLPPPFIPVIAVGYTGWSTMNTLKGKIEEGFELEGIEEKYVDGILIIDKGLFVWRQNMFSIPQISHAFEGPQALWGLISALHLLAKSLQSSSLDIAFYGSPELAILGGLCSWVNGDFTEEINFNNFARRAHLDKQEQERIISILQEKGLIQIVSNEIQTEGEERILKIKIIENDETKGASQYFSAIV
;
A
#
# COMPACT_ATOMS: atom_id res chain seq x y z
N MET A 1 30.27 -12.47 27.54
CA MET A 1 29.19 -11.48 27.44
C MET A 1 27.89 -12.19 27.79
N ASN A 2 27.08 -11.63 28.68
CA ASN A 2 25.86 -12.27 29.17
C ASN A 2 24.94 -12.65 28.01
N ASP A 3 24.57 -13.94 27.96
CA ASP A 3 23.67 -14.61 27.02
C ASP A 3 22.21 -14.14 27.22
N TYR A 4 21.98 -12.82 27.13
CA TYR A 4 20.64 -12.26 27.22
C TYR A 4 19.89 -12.57 25.91
N GLN A 5 19.28 -13.75 25.85
CA GLN A 5 18.43 -14.19 24.73
C GLN A 5 17.02 -13.56 24.76
N GLY A 6 16.80 -12.53 25.60
CA GLY A 6 15.48 -11.94 25.81
C GLY A 6 14.52 -12.90 26.51
N ASN A 7 13.22 -12.82 26.18
CA ASN A 7 12.23 -13.74 26.73
C ASN A 7 12.45 -15.16 26.18
N LYS A 8 12.94 -16.06 27.04
CA LYS A 8 13.26 -17.46 26.70
C LYS A 8 12.11 -18.24 26.05
N HIS A 9 10.86 -17.93 26.40
CA HIS A 9 9.70 -18.61 25.84
C HIS A 9 9.43 -18.16 24.41
N ILE A 10 9.55 -16.85 24.14
CA ILE A 10 9.46 -16.30 22.79
C ILE A 10 10.61 -16.86 21.94
N PHE A 11 11.85 -16.80 22.42
CA PHE A 11 13.02 -17.29 21.69
C PHE A 11 12.88 -18.77 21.29
N SER A 12 12.57 -19.65 22.25
CA SER A 12 12.39 -21.09 21.99
C SER A 12 11.26 -21.36 20.99
N ARG A 13 10.15 -20.61 21.07
CA ARG A 13 9.04 -20.73 20.12
C ARG A 13 9.45 -20.32 18.72
N LEU A 14 10.13 -19.17 18.57
CA LEU A 14 10.60 -18.68 17.27
C LEU A 14 11.61 -19.63 16.64
N GLN A 15 12.50 -20.22 17.45
CA GLN A 15 13.44 -21.23 16.95
C GLN A 15 12.71 -22.47 16.41
N GLY A 16 11.67 -22.92 17.11
CA GLY A 16 10.81 -24.01 16.62
C GLY A 16 10.09 -23.65 15.32
N ILE A 17 9.52 -22.46 15.22
CA ILE A 17 8.83 -21.97 14.01
C ILE A 17 9.80 -21.89 12.83
N GLN A 18 11.00 -21.32 13.02
CA GLN A 18 12.01 -21.24 11.97
C GLN A 18 12.36 -22.63 11.43
N LYS A 19 12.55 -23.63 12.31
CA LYS A 19 12.80 -25.02 11.91
C LYS A 19 11.62 -25.61 11.13
N MET A 20 10.38 -25.33 11.53
CA MET A 20 9.19 -25.80 10.81
C MET A 20 9.09 -25.19 9.40
N LEU A 21 9.35 -23.90 9.26
CA LEU A 21 9.38 -23.23 7.95
C LEU A 21 10.44 -23.84 7.04
N MET A 22 11.65 -24.12 7.57
CA MET A 22 12.71 -24.77 6.80
C MET A 22 12.39 -26.21 6.43
N ALA A 23 11.83 -27.00 7.36
CA ALA A 23 11.43 -28.38 7.06
C ALA A 23 10.34 -28.44 5.96
N ALA A 24 9.37 -27.52 6.01
CA ALA A 24 8.33 -27.39 5.00
C ALA A 24 8.88 -26.97 3.63
N TYR A 25 9.92 -26.13 3.61
CA TYR A 25 10.64 -25.79 2.39
C TYR A 25 11.38 -26.99 1.79
N GLU A 26 12.05 -27.77 2.62
CA GLU A 26 12.83 -28.95 2.19
C GLU A 26 11.95 -30.10 1.68
N SER A 27 10.74 -30.27 2.22
CA SER A 27 9.84 -31.37 1.86
C SER A 27 9.31 -31.30 0.43
N ASN A 28 9.40 -30.14 -0.24
CA ASN A 28 8.70 -29.87 -1.50
C ASN A 28 9.64 -29.86 -2.71
N ASN A 29 10.88 -30.33 -2.58
CA ASN A 29 11.90 -30.31 -3.64
C ASN A 29 11.57 -31.16 -4.88
N LEU A 30 10.55 -32.03 -4.83
CA LEU A 30 10.12 -32.88 -5.95
C LEU A 30 8.85 -32.38 -6.66
N ALA A 31 8.25 -31.28 -6.22
CA ALA A 31 7.05 -30.71 -6.82
C ALA A 31 7.37 -29.80 -8.03
N SER A 32 6.35 -29.43 -8.81
CA SER A 32 6.52 -28.46 -9.89
C SER A 32 6.93 -27.07 -9.36
N THR A 33 7.61 -26.25 -10.16
CA THR A 33 8.03 -24.89 -9.75
C THR A 33 6.85 -24.03 -9.27
N TYR A 34 5.69 -24.16 -9.91
CA TYR A 34 4.47 -23.46 -9.53
C TYR A 34 3.94 -23.93 -8.17
N THR A 35 3.82 -25.24 -7.97
CA THR A 35 3.38 -25.84 -6.70
C THR A 35 4.31 -25.45 -5.56
N MET A 36 5.62 -25.53 -5.79
CA MET A 36 6.63 -25.11 -4.82
C MET A 36 6.49 -23.64 -4.42
N GLY A 37 6.21 -22.74 -5.38
CA GLY A 37 5.94 -21.33 -5.09
C GLY A 37 4.72 -21.15 -4.19
N LYS A 38 3.59 -21.73 -4.58
CA LYS A 38 2.32 -21.58 -3.85
C LYS A 38 2.35 -22.14 -2.43
N GLU A 39 3.01 -23.28 -2.23
CA GLU A 39 3.13 -23.87 -0.89
C GLU A 39 4.02 -23.01 0.01
N ARG A 40 5.11 -22.45 -0.53
CA ARG A 40 5.99 -21.52 0.20
C ARG A 40 5.27 -20.26 0.66
N GLU A 41 4.43 -19.68 -0.20
CA GLU A 41 3.53 -18.59 0.15
C GLU A 41 2.58 -19.01 1.28
N THR A 42 1.97 -20.18 1.13
CA THR A 42 1.00 -20.73 2.09
C THR A 42 1.60 -20.90 3.49
N PHE A 43 2.84 -21.37 3.61
CA PHE A 43 3.48 -21.53 4.93
C PHE A 43 3.79 -20.20 5.61
N ILE A 44 4.24 -19.19 4.86
CA ILE A 44 4.46 -17.85 5.41
C ILE A 44 3.13 -17.21 5.79
N ASN A 45 2.11 -17.34 4.95
CA ASN A 45 0.75 -16.89 5.24
C ASN A 45 0.21 -17.54 6.53
N LEU A 46 0.35 -18.86 6.66
CA LEU A 46 -0.07 -19.60 7.85
C LEU A 46 0.70 -19.15 9.11
N PHE A 47 2.00 -18.93 9.01
CA PHE A 47 2.77 -18.40 10.13
C PHE A 47 2.25 -17.02 10.56
N LEU A 48 2.14 -16.08 9.61
CA LEU A 48 1.74 -14.70 9.88
C LEU A 48 0.32 -14.60 10.45
N SER A 49 -0.63 -15.34 9.87
CA SER A 49 -2.02 -15.38 10.33
C SER A 49 -2.22 -15.99 11.72
N ASN A 50 -1.29 -16.83 12.19
CA ASN A 50 -1.31 -17.40 13.53
C ASN A 50 -0.65 -16.51 14.59
N VAL A 51 0.27 -15.62 14.20
CA VAL A 51 0.99 -14.75 15.14
C VAL A 51 0.42 -13.33 15.22
N LEU A 52 -0.22 -12.87 14.14
CA LEU A 52 -0.82 -11.55 14.09
C LEU A 52 -2.31 -11.60 14.47
N PRO A 53 -2.84 -10.51 15.06
CA PRO A 53 -4.26 -10.40 15.40
C PRO A 53 -5.23 -10.61 14.23
N ARG A 54 -6.44 -11.07 14.52
CA ARG A 54 -7.47 -11.42 13.51
C ARG A 54 -8.00 -10.25 12.68
N GLN A 55 -7.83 -9.00 13.14
CA GLN A 55 -8.18 -7.83 12.33
C GLN A 55 -7.27 -7.66 11.10
N PHE A 56 -6.16 -8.39 11.03
CA PHE A 56 -5.39 -8.52 9.81
C PHE A 56 -5.98 -9.63 8.96
N ARG A 57 -6.34 -9.29 7.73
CA ARG A 57 -6.65 -10.28 6.72
C ARG A 57 -5.39 -10.55 5.93
N PHE A 58 -5.18 -11.82 5.61
CA PHE A 58 -4.08 -12.29 4.80
C PHE A 58 -4.63 -12.95 3.55
N GLY A 59 -3.96 -12.76 2.43
CA GLY A 59 -4.30 -13.41 1.18
C GLY A 59 -3.31 -13.04 0.09
N SER A 60 -3.66 -13.36 -1.14
CA SER A 60 -2.91 -13.02 -2.36
C SER A 60 -3.82 -12.26 -3.32
N GLY A 61 -3.26 -11.72 -4.39
CA GLY A 61 -4.04 -11.05 -5.43
C GLY A 61 -3.44 -9.72 -5.85
N GLU A 62 -4.28 -8.79 -6.28
CA GLU A 62 -3.83 -7.53 -6.87
C GLU A 62 -4.22 -6.35 -5.99
N ILE A 63 -3.42 -5.29 -6.05
CA ILE A 63 -3.67 -4.04 -5.36
C ILE A 63 -3.93 -2.97 -6.40
N THR A 64 -4.95 -2.14 -6.17
CA THR A 64 -5.31 -1.02 -7.03
C THR A 64 -5.34 0.29 -6.26
N ASP A 65 -5.09 1.39 -6.97
CA ASP A 65 -5.24 2.75 -6.46
C ASP A 65 -6.44 3.47 -7.12
N ILE A 66 -6.74 4.67 -6.62
CA ILE A 66 -7.76 5.57 -7.17
C ILE A 66 -7.56 5.90 -8.66
N GLY A 67 -6.32 5.84 -9.15
CA GLY A 67 -5.98 6.07 -10.55
C GLY A 67 -6.30 4.89 -11.46
N GLY A 68 -6.75 3.76 -10.89
CA GLY A 68 -6.99 2.51 -11.61
C GLY A 68 -5.70 1.76 -11.97
N ASN A 69 -4.57 2.12 -11.38
CA ASN A 69 -3.33 1.37 -11.56
C ASN A 69 -3.42 0.02 -10.84
N LEU A 70 -2.63 -0.96 -11.28
CA LEU A 70 -2.59 -2.30 -10.69
C LEU A 70 -1.15 -2.72 -10.38
N SER A 71 -0.94 -3.36 -9.23
CA SER A 71 0.34 -3.99 -8.87
C SER A 71 0.67 -5.21 -9.74
N GLY A 72 -0.35 -5.86 -10.30
CA GLY A 72 -0.30 -7.28 -10.68
C GLY A 72 -0.37 -8.19 -9.45
N GLN A 73 -0.19 -9.50 -9.66
CA GLN A 73 -0.25 -10.51 -8.60
C GLN A 73 0.82 -10.25 -7.52
N VAL A 74 0.39 -10.24 -6.26
CA VAL A 74 1.20 -10.16 -5.05
C VAL A 74 1.07 -11.48 -4.28
N ASP A 75 2.21 -12.02 -3.86
CA ASP A 75 2.32 -13.32 -3.18
C ASP A 75 1.54 -13.33 -1.86
N ILE A 76 1.81 -12.35 -0.98
CA ILE A 76 1.05 -12.16 0.27
C ILE A 76 0.76 -10.67 0.49
N VAL A 77 -0.50 -10.37 0.78
CA VAL A 77 -0.99 -9.06 1.17
C VAL A 77 -1.47 -9.15 2.62
N ILE A 78 -0.98 -8.24 3.45
CA ILE A 78 -1.52 -8.01 4.79
C ILE A 78 -2.44 -6.80 4.68
N GLU A 79 -3.72 -7.03 4.89
CA GLU A 79 -4.76 -6.01 4.81
C GLU A 79 -5.22 -5.64 6.22
N TYR A 80 -5.38 -4.34 6.46
CA TYR A 80 -6.06 -3.84 7.65
C TYR A 80 -7.57 -3.78 7.38
N SER A 81 -8.34 -4.68 8.01
CA SER A 81 -9.69 -5.06 7.58
C SER A 81 -10.81 -4.02 7.82
N ILE A 82 -10.46 -2.75 8.08
CA ILE A 82 -11.44 -1.66 8.18
C ILE A 82 -11.86 -1.14 6.79
N PHE A 83 -11.08 -1.44 5.76
CA PHE A 83 -11.36 -1.07 4.38
C PHE A 83 -11.97 -2.25 3.62
N PRO A 84 -12.79 -1.99 2.59
CA PRO A 84 -13.27 -3.05 1.73
C PRO A 84 -12.15 -3.56 0.83
N SER A 85 -12.23 -4.85 0.53
CA SER A 85 -11.52 -5.48 -0.57
C SER A 85 -12.46 -6.46 -1.23
N LEU A 86 -12.28 -6.63 -2.53
CA LEU A 86 -13.21 -7.36 -3.37
C LEU A 86 -12.65 -8.76 -3.60
N GLN A 87 -13.31 -9.76 -3.04
CA GLN A 87 -13.04 -11.16 -3.39
C GLN A 87 -13.71 -11.48 -4.71
N LEU A 88 -12.99 -12.17 -5.60
CA LEU A 88 -13.60 -12.68 -6.83
C LEU A 88 -14.43 -13.93 -6.48
N PRO A 89 -15.76 -13.94 -6.72
CA PRO A 89 -16.58 -15.11 -6.43
C PRO A 89 -16.06 -16.34 -7.19
N GLY A 90 -15.76 -17.42 -6.46
CA GLY A 90 -15.30 -18.68 -7.05
C GLY A 90 -13.78 -18.80 -7.30
N ALA A 91 -12.98 -17.74 -7.12
CA ALA A 91 -11.51 -17.78 -7.33
C ALA A 91 -10.69 -18.24 -6.10
N GLY A 92 -11.35 -18.89 -5.13
CA GLY A 92 -10.78 -19.22 -3.82
C GLY A 92 -10.87 -18.04 -2.84
N LEU A 93 -10.94 -18.35 -1.54
CA LEU A 93 -11.13 -17.35 -0.47
C LEU A 93 -9.96 -16.34 -0.34
N GLU A 94 -8.80 -16.67 -0.91
CA GLU A 94 -7.57 -15.93 -0.70
C GLU A 94 -7.22 -14.94 -1.80
N THR A 95 -7.86 -15.00 -2.98
CA THR A 95 -7.57 -14.08 -4.09
C THR A 95 -8.49 -12.86 -4.02
N ARG A 96 -7.92 -11.67 -3.82
CA ARG A 96 -8.68 -10.42 -3.65
C ARG A 96 -8.10 -9.30 -4.52
N LEU A 97 -8.94 -8.33 -4.84
CA LEU A 97 -8.55 -6.99 -5.24
C LEU A 97 -8.55 -6.09 -4.01
N TYR A 98 -7.38 -5.61 -3.63
CA TYR A 98 -7.16 -4.74 -2.47
C TYR A 98 -7.09 -3.28 -2.90
N LEU A 99 -7.60 -2.40 -2.06
CA LEU A 99 -7.39 -0.96 -2.20
C LEU A 99 -6.06 -0.58 -1.56
N ALA A 100 -5.27 0.28 -2.21
CA ALA A 100 -3.92 0.63 -1.78
C ALA A 100 -3.85 1.15 -0.33
N GLU A 101 -4.86 1.89 0.11
CA GLU A 101 -5.00 2.41 1.47
C GLU A 101 -5.15 1.30 2.51
N GLY A 102 -5.81 0.20 2.16
CA GLY A 102 -6.06 -0.92 3.07
C GLY A 102 -4.91 -1.91 3.22
N VAL A 103 -3.88 -1.80 2.39
CA VAL A 103 -2.71 -2.67 2.47
C VAL A 103 -1.72 -2.17 3.53
N ALA A 104 -1.51 -2.97 4.57
CA ALA A 104 -0.50 -2.73 5.60
C ALA A 104 0.91 -3.07 5.11
N ALA A 105 1.05 -4.18 4.39
CA ALA A 105 2.30 -4.60 3.76
C ALA A 105 2.02 -5.58 2.61
N ALA A 106 2.87 -5.55 1.60
CA ALA A 106 2.94 -6.51 0.52
C ALA A 106 4.23 -7.33 0.64
N PHE A 107 4.16 -8.61 0.30
CA PHE A 107 5.28 -9.53 0.38
C PHE A 107 5.59 -10.12 -0.98
N GLU A 108 6.88 -10.32 -1.21
CA GLU A 108 7.39 -11.11 -2.31
C GLU A 108 8.18 -12.29 -1.75
N VAL A 109 7.74 -13.51 -2.04
CA VAL A 109 8.30 -14.75 -1.45
C VAL A 109 9.10 -15.49 -2.51
N LYS A 110 10.36 -15.78 -2.21
CA LYS A 110 11.27 -16.51 -3.10
C LYS A 110 11.98 -17.66 -2.37
N SER A 111 12.36 -18.69 -3.12
CA SER A 111 13.22 -19.75 -2.59
C SER A 111 14.59 -19.21 -2.22
N ASN A 112 15.24 -18.54 -3.17
CA ASN A 112 16.53 -17.88 -3.01
C ASN A 112 16.42 -16.41 -3.42
N LEU A 113 16.48 -15.50 -2.44
CA LEU A 113 16.37 -14.06 -2.72
C LEU A 113 17.56 -13.51 -3.52
N ALA A 114 18.76 -14.05 -3.35
CA ALA A 114 19.93 -13.57 -4.07
C ALA A 114 19.83 -13.84 -5.58
N GLU A 115 19.29 -14.99 -5.97
CA GLU A 115 19.09 -15.36 -7.38
C GLU A 115 17.91 -14.65 -8.02
N LYS A 116 16.89 -14.30 -7.22
CA LYS A 116 15.60 -13.76 -7.70
C LYS A 116 15.41 -12.28 -7.38
N TRP A 117 16.47 -11.58 -7.02
CA TRP A 117 16.38 -10.20 -6.57
C TRP A 117 15.81 -9.24 -7.61
N GLU A 118 16.16 -9.43 -8.89
CA GLU A 118 15.61 -8.60 -9.97
C GLU A 118 14.09 -8.76 -10.14
N ASP A 119 13.55 -9.96 -9.88
CA ASP A 119 12.10 -10.20 -9.93
C ASP A 119 11.41 -9.47 -8.78
N VAL A 120 12.00 -9.52 -7.59
CA VAL A 120 11.52 -8.78 -6.41
C VAL A 120 11.51 -7.27 -6.66
N LYS A 121 12.59 -6.73 -7.23
CA LYS A 121 12.67 -5.29 -7.55
C LYS A 121 11.58 -4.85 -8.54
N LYS A 122 11.31 -5.65 -9.58
CA LYS A 122 10.25 -5.36 -10.55
C LYS A 122 8.86 -5.39 -9.91
N ALA A 123 8.57 -6.39 -9.08
CA ALA A 123 7.30 -6.47 -8.36
C ALA A 123 7.14 -5.27 -7.42
N ALA A 124 8.18 -4.96 -6.65
CA ALA A 124 8.16 -3.86 -5.72
C ALA A 124 7.99 -2.50 -6.40
N GLN A 125 8.63 -2.26 -7.55
CA GLN A 125 8.42 -1.04 -8.34
C GLN A 125 6.96 -0.84 -8.73
N LYS A 126 6.26 -1.91 -9.14
CA LYS A 126 4.83 -1.82 -9.49
C LYS A 126 3.99 -1.47 -8.27
N ILE A 127 4.25 -2.11 -7.13
CA ILE A 127 3.53 -1.86 -5.88
C ILE A 127 3.79 -0.43 -5.39
N LYS A 128 5.03 0.04 -5.42
CA LYS A 128 5.44 1.37 -4.95
C LYS A 128 4.89 2.51 -5.80
N ARG A 129 4.52 2.24 -7.06
CA ARG A 129 3.88 3.24 -7.94
C ARG A 129 2.40 3.48 -7.60
N LEU A 130 1.76 2.58 -6.85
CA LEU A 130 0.38 2.76 -6.44
C LEU A 130 0.27 3.92 -5.46
N LYS A 131 -0.66 4.83 -5.73
CA LYS A 131 -0.91 6.00 -4.89
C LYS A 131 -1.83 5.63 -3.74
N ARG A 132 -1.53 6.14 -2.54
CA ARG A 132 -2.39 5.99 -1.37
C ARG A 132 -2.98 7.33 -1.02
N ARG A 133 -4.31 7.37 -0.92
CA ARG A 133 -5.05 8.58 -0.58
C ARG A 133 -5.97 8.34 0.61
N PHE A 134 -5.58 8.89 1.74
CA PHE A 134 -6.37 8.87 2.96
C PHE A 134 -7.18 10.17 3.06
N GLY A 135 -8.44 10.10 3.53
CA GLY A 135 -9.28 11.29 3.72
C GLY A 135 -8.81 12.09 4.93
N GLY A 136 -8.94 11.50 6.12
CA GLY A 136 -8.36 11.99 7.37
C GLY A 136 -7.52 10.92 8.06
N SER A 137 -6.42 11.33 8.69
CA SER A 137 -5.59 10.43 9.49
C SER A 137 -5.06 11.10 10.74
N MET A 138 -5.30 10.50 11.91
CA MET A 138 -4.66 10.91 13.18
C MET A 138 -3.25 10.30 13.36
N GLY A 139 -2.85 9.40 12.46
CA GLY A 139 -1.50 8.83 12.38
C GLY A 139 -0.82 9.22 11.07
N LEU A 140 0.42 8.76 10.89
CA LEU A 140 1.13 8.90 9.62
C LEU A 140 1.23 7.54 8.93
N PRO A 141 0.21 7.15 8.14
CA PRO A 141 0.32 5.99 7.29
C PRO A 141 1.45 6.21 6.27
N PRO A 142 2.21 5.16 5.89
CA PRO A 142 3.29 5.32 4.95
C PRO A 142 2.73 5.72 3.56
N PRO A 143 3.36 6.68 2.86
CA PRO A 143 2.85 7.22 1.60
C PRO A 143 2.82 6.15 0.49
N PHE A 144 3.70 5.16 0.58
CA PHE A 144 3.73 4.00 -0.31
C PHE A 144 3.43 2.73 0.47
N ILE A 145 2.96 1.71 -0.24
CA ILE A 145 2.75 0.38 0.35
C ILE A 145 4.12 -0.19 0.77
N PRO A 146 4.29 -0.62 2.03
CA PRO A 146 5.51 -1.29 2.46
C PRO A 146 5.69 -2.63 1.74
N VAL A 147 6.88 -2.89 1.20
CA VAL A 147 7.21 -4.15 0.50
C VAL A 147 8.25 -4.91 1.31
N ILE A 148 7.97 -6.17 1.64
CA ILE A 148 8.87 -7.06 2.38
C ILE A 148 9.26 -8.25 1.49
N ALA A 149 10.55 -8.38 1.21
CA ALA A 149 11.09 -9.54 0.51
C ALA A 149 11.37 -10.66 1.51
N VAL A 150 10.89 -11.87 1.23
CA VAL A 150 11.13 -13.06 2.06
C VAL A 150 11.79 -14.15 1.24
N GLY A 151 12.94 -14.62 1.72
CA GLY A 151 13.70 -15.72 1.15
C GLY A 151 13.78 -16.87 2.15
N TYR A 152 13.56 -18.09 1.68
CA TYR A 152 13.94 -19.27 2.48
C TYR A 152 15.46 -19.36 2.60
N THR A 153 16.16 -19.08 1.51
CA THR A 153 17.61 -18.90 1.44
C THR A 153 17.98 -17.58 0.74
N GLY A 154 19.26 -17.23 0.74
CA GLY A 154 19.78 -16.09 0.02
C GLY A 154 21.10 -15.60 0.59
N TRP A 155 21.26 -14.29 0.70
CA TRP A 155 22.48 -13.69 1.26
C TRP A 155 22.73 -14.15 2.70
N SER A 156 24.00 -14.29 3.04
CA SER A 156 24.44 -14.91 4.29
C SER A 156 24.92 -13.93 5.36
N THR A 157 24.97 -12.63 5.07
CA THR A 157 25.52 -11.63 6.01
C THR A 157 24.59 -10.44 6.18
N MET A 158 24.53 -9.93 7.41
CA MET A 158 23.75 -8.75 7.76
C MET A 158 24.18 -7.50 6.98
N ASN A 159 25.49 -7.33 6.73
CA ASN A 159 26.01 -6.20 5.95
C ASN A 159 25.50 -6.23 4.51
N THR A 160 25.39 -7.41 3.90
CA THR A 160 24.80 -7.52 2.56
C THR A 160 23.33 -7.12 2.55
N LEU A 161 22.53 -7.56 3.53
CA LEU A 161 21.12 -7.17 3.62
C LEU A 161 20.96 -5.66 3.81
N LYS A 162 21.79 -5.05 4.67
CA LYS A 162 21.82 -3.59 4.85
C LYS A 162 22.18 -2.85 3.56
N GLY A 163 23.07 -3.38 2.73
CA GLY A 163 23.33 -2.80 1.41
C GLY A 163 22.14 -2.96 0.45
N LYS A 164 21.48 -4.13 0.48
CA LYS A 164 20.37 -4.46 -0.42
C LYS A 164 19.10 -3.67 -0.15
N ILE A 165 18.78 -3.41 1.12
CA ILE A 165 17.60 -2.60 1.49
C ILE A 165 17.75 -1.12 1.08
N GLU A 166 18.99 -0.65 0.89
CA GLU A 166 19.29 0.71 0.44
C GLU A 166 19.28 0.86 -1.08
N GLU A 167 19.10 -0.24 -1.83
CA GLU A 167 18.89 -0.15 -3.28
C GLU A 167 17.54 0.54 -3.57
N GLY A 168 17.55 1.47 -4.52
CA GLY A 168 16.37 2.24 -4.89
C GLY A 168 16.25 2.54 -6.38
N PHE A 169 15.19 3.26 -6.71
CA PHE A 169 14.85 3.72 -8.04
C PHE A 169 14.21 5.11 -7.93
N GLU A 170 14.25 5.85 -9.03
CA GLU A 170 13.59 7.15 -9.11
C GLU A 170 12.09 6.97 -9.39
N LEU A 171 11.28 7.61 -8.55
CA LEU A 171 9.83 7.67 -8.66
C LEU A 171 9.38 9.12 -8.56
N GLU A 172 8.92 9.69 -9.68
CA GLU A 172 8.41 11.07 -9.74
C GLU A 172 9.40 12.12 -9.19
N GLY A 173 10.71 11.92 -9.46
CA GLY A 173 11.78 12.81 -8.99
C GLY A 173 12.21 12.60 -7.53
N ILE A 174 11.69 11.56 -6.88
CA ILE A 174 12.06 11.15 -5.51
C ILE A 174 12.79 9.80 -5.57
N GLU A 175 13.90 9.68 -4.85
CA GLU A 175 14.56 8.39 -4.67
C GLU A 175 13.75 7.52 -3.69
N GLU A 176 13.17 6.43 -4.18
CA GLU A 176 12.46 5.45 -3.37
C GLU A 176 13.21 4.12 -3.36
N LYS A 177 13.14 3.39 -2.25
CA LYS A 177 13.78 2.07 -2.14
C LYS A 177 12.87 0.99 -2.69
N TYR A 178 13.49 -0.06 -3.23
CA TYR A 178 12.72 -1.19 -3.75
C TYR A 178 11.89 -1.83 -2.64
N VAL A 179 12.52 -2.15 -1.51
CA VAL A 179 11.85 -2.85 -0.40
C VAL A 179 12.08 -2.12 0.91
N ASP A 180 11.17 -2.35 1.85
CA ASP A 180 11.25 -1.84 3.22
C ASP A 180 11.70 -2.90 4.20
N GLY A 181 11.72 -4.18 3.81
CA GLY A 181 12.25 -5.25 4.65
C GLY A 181 12.76 -6.44 3.85
N ILE A 182 13.74 -7.14 4.41
CA ILE A 182 14.33 -8.37 3.84
C ILE A 182 14.46 -9.40 4.95
N LEU A 183 13.81 -10.55 4.81
CA LEU A 183 13.94 -11.72 5.69
C LEU A 183 14.61 -12.87 4.95
N ILE A 184 15.66 -13.43 5.53
CA ILE A 184 16.30 -14.70 5.10
C ILE A 184 16.10 -15.73 6.21
N ILE A 185 15.25 -16.73 5.97
CA ILE A 185 14.76 -17.65 7.00
C ILE A 185 15.85 -18.62 7.45
N ASP A 186 16.58 -19.28 6.54
CA ASP A 186 17.60 -20.28 6.90
C ASP A 186 18.73 -19.69 7.74
N LYS A 187 19.14 -18.45 7.44
CA LYS A 187 20.17 -17.72 8.19
C LYS A 187 19.62 -16.99 9.41
N GLY A 188 18.30 -16.84 9.53
CA GLY A 188 17.66 -16.04 10.56
C GLY A 188 18.13 -14.59 10.51
N LEU A 189 18.12 -13.97 9.32
CA LEU A 189 18.51 -12.57 9.16
C LEU A 189 17.29 -11.75 8.78
N PHE A 190 17.06 -10.64 9.47
CA PHE A 190 16.03 -9.68 9.10
C PHE A 190 16.57 -8.26 9.17
N VAL A 191 16.35 -7.49 8.11
CA VAL A 191 16.55 -6.04 8.09
C VAL A 191 15.24 -5.39 7.71
N TRP A 192 14.89 -4.30 8.39
CA TRP A 192 13.73 -3.50 8.08
C TRP A 192 14.04 -2.01 8.23
N ARG A 193 13.52 -1.23 7.30
CA ARG A 193 13.61 0.23 7.28
C ARG A 193 12.31 0.80 7.84
N GLN A 194 12.44 1.47 8.96
CA GLN A 194 11.33 2.24 9.50
C GLN A 194 11.30 3.63 8.85
N ASN A 195 10.52 3.78 7.78
CA ASN A 195 10.19 5.09 7.22
C ASN A 195 9.06 5.72 8.04
N MET A 196 9.44 6.42 9.11
CA MET A 196 8.51 7.16 9.95
C MET A 196 9.04 8.59 10.13
N PHE A 197 8.24 9.59 9.75
CA PHE A 197 8.39 11.01 10.14
C PHE A 197 9.55 11.84 9.56
N SER A 198 10.07 11.60 8.34
CA SER A 198 11.17 12.43 7.78
C SER A 198 12.44 12.49 8.67
N ILE A 199 12.52 11.63 9.68
CA ILE A 199 13.68 11.43 10.57
C ILE A 199 14.63 10.46 9.84
N PRO A 200 15.96 10.57 10.00
CA PRO A 200 16.92 9.64 9.41
C PRO A 200 16.49 8.18 9.59
N GLN A 201 16.47 7.45 8.47
CA GLN A 201 16.05 6.06 8.36
C GLN A 201 16.80 5.20 9.39
N ILE A 202 16.06 4.68 10.38
CA ILE A 202 16.60 3.67 11.28
C ILE A 202 16.36 2.32 10.62
N SER A 203 17.43 1.69 10.14
CA SER A 203 17.40 0.28 9.79
C SER A 203 17.54 -0.55 11.05
N HIS A 204 16.52 -1.36 11.33
CA HIS A 204 16.54 -2.34 12.40
C HIS A 204 17.06 -3.66 11.83
N ALA A 205 17.96 -4.32 12.56
CA ALA A 205 18.60 -5.55 12.15
C ALA A 205 18.50 -6.59 13.25
N PHE A 206 18.11 -7.81 12.88
CA PHE A 206 17.90 -8.93 13.79
C PHE A 206 18.57 -10.18 13.23
N GLU A 207 19.20 -10.95 14.11
CA GLU A 207 19.89 -12.20 13.78
C GLU A 207 19.35 -13.36 14.62
N GLY A 208 19.45 -14.57 14.08
CA GLY A 208 18.91 -15.79 14.68
C GLY A 208 17.38 -15.83 14.66
N PRO A 209 16.76 -16.62 15.56
CA PRO A 209 15.30 -16.73 15.65
C PRO A 209 14.58 -15.39 15.88
N GLN A 210 15.25 -14.39 16.44
CA GLN A 210 14.73 -13.05 16.65
C GLN A 210 14.41 -12.32 15.34
N ALA A 211 14.96 -12.76 14.19
CA ALA A 211 14.58 -12.23 12.88
C ALA A 211 13.07 -12.29 12.62
N LEU A 212 12.42 -13.40 13.02
CA LEU A 212 10.97 -13.56 12.93
C LEU A 212 10.23 -12.60 13.88
N TRP A 213 10.79 -12.33 15.06
CA TRP A 213 10.23 -11.33 15.98
C TRP A 213 10.36 -9.91 15.43
N GLY A 214 11.48 -9.60 14.80
CA GLY A 214 11.71 -8.34 14.09
C GLY A 214 10.64 -8.11 13.03
N LEU A 215 10.34 -9.15 12.22
CA LEU A 215 9.26 -9.10 11.24
C LEU A 215 7.90 -8.85 11.89
N ILE A 216 7.53 -9.61 12.92
CA ILE A 216 6.25 -9.42 13.66
C ILE A 216 6.14 -7.98 14.19
N SER A 217 7.23 -7.45 14.74
CA SER A 217 7.28 -6.11 15.31
C SER A 217 7.11 -5.03 14.23
N ALA A 218 7.80 -5.19 13.09
CA ALA A 218 7.67 -4.30 11.94
C ALA A 218 6.22 -4.26 11.43
N LEU A 219 5.60 -5.43 11.25
CA LEU A 219 4.22 -5.55 10.81
C LEU A 219 3.23 -4.94 11.78
N HIS A 220 3.44 -5.14 13.08
CA HIS A 220 2.60 -4.50 14.10
C HIS A 220 2.68 -2.97 14.05
N LEU A 221 3.87 -2.41 13.83
CA LEU A 221 4.05 -0.96 13.68
C LEU A 221 3.39 -0.42 12.40
N LEU A 222 3.56 -1.11 11.27
CA LEU A 222 2.93 -0.72 10.01
C LEU A 222 1.40 -0.76 10.11
N ALA A 223 0.86 -1.82 10.67
CA ALA A 223 -0.55 -1.96 10.94
C ALA A 223 -1.10 -0.83 11.83
N LYS A 224 -0.38 -0.52 12.92
CA LYS A 224 -0.78 0.54 13.85
C LYS A 224 -0.94 1.88 13.15
N SER A 225 -0.10 2.18 12.15
CA SER A 225 -0.17 3.43 11.38
C SER A 225 -1.47 3.58 10.56
N LEU A 226 -2.12 2.48 10.20
CA LEU A 226 -3.39 2.47 9.45
C LEU A 226 -4.63 2.53 10.34
N GLN A 227 -4.51 2.26 11.65
CA GLN A 227 -5.68 2.21 12.54
C GLN A 227 -6.40 3.55 12.66
N SER A 228 -5.66 4.62 12.45
CA SER A 228 -6.11 5.99 12.60
C SER A 228 -6.39 6.68 11.28
N SER A 229 -6.39 5.95 10.14
CA SER A 229 -6.66 6.52 8.83
C SER A 229 -8.06 6.17 8.34
N SER A 230 -8.61 7.05 7.51
CA SER A 230 -9.88 6.88 6.79
C SER A 230 -9.62 6.88 5.29
N LEU A 231 -10.56 6.29 4.55
CA LEU A 231 -10.51 6.15 3.10
C LEU A 231 -11.74 6.82 2.50
N ASP A 232 -11.52 7.64 1.46
CA ASP A 232 -12.62 8.21 0.67
C ASP A 232 -13.07 7.20 -0.39
N ILE A 233 -13.79 6.16 0.04
CA ILE A 233 -14.16 5.01 -0.80
C ILE A 233 -14.89 5.39 -2.09
N ALA A 234 -15.67 6.49 -2.07
CA ALA A 234 -16.43 6.94 -3.22
C ALA A 234 -15.56 7.27 -4.43
N PHE A 235 -14.29 7.63 -4.22
CA PHE A 235 -13.38 7.92 -5.31
C PHE A 235 -12.97 6.67 -6.12
N TYR A 236 -13.06 5.47 -5.54
CA TYR A 236 -12.82 4.23 -6.29
C TYR A 236 -14.00 3.85 -7.18
N GLY A 237 -15.22 4.26 -6.84
CA GLY A 237 -16.43 3.94 -7.61
C GLY A 237 -16.71 4.93 -8.73
N SER A 238 -16.63 6.23 -8.43
CA SER A 238 -16.95 7.30 -9.38
C SER A 238 -16.27 8.60 -8.93
N PRO A 239 -14.97 8.79 -9.22
CA PRO A 239 -14.22 9.96 -8.77
C PRO A 239 -14.84 11.28 -9.25
N GLU A 240 -15.39 11.32 -10.45
CA GLU A 240 -16.08 12.50 -10.98
C GLU A 240 -17.34 12.86 -10.18
N LEU A 241 -18.13 11.88 -9.72
CA LEU A 241 -19.33 12.14 -8.92
C LEU A 241 -18.97 12.55 -7.49
N ALA A 242 -17.93 11.95 -6.92
CA ALA A 242 -17.40 12.35 -5.61
C ALA A 242 -16.92 13.80 -5.63
N ILE A 243 -16.21 14.20 -6.70
CA ILE A 243 -15.71 15.57 -6.89
C ILE A 243 -16.87 16.54 -7.13
N LEU A 244 -17.80 16.19 -8.02
CA LEU A 244 -18.97 17.00 -8.28
C LEU A 244 -19.79 17.24 -7.01
N GLY A 245 -20.04 16.19 -6.22
CA GLY A 245 -20.73 16.32 -4.95
C GLY A 245 -20.01 17.22 -3.94
N GLY A 246 -18.68 17.11 -3.85
CA GLY A 246 -17.86 18.00 -3.02
C GLY A 246 -17.90 19.46 -3.50
N LEU A 247 -17.90 19.69 -4.81
CA LEU A 247 -18.07 21.02 -5.40
C LEU A 247 -19.47 21.60 -5.11
N CYS A 248 -20.53 20.80 -5.28
CA CYS A 248 -21.91 21.19 -4.96
C CYS A 248 -22.07 21.56 -3.49
N SER A 249 -21.43 20.80 -2.59
CA SER A 249 -21.43 21.10 -1.16
C SER A 249 -20.72 22.41 -0.83
N TRP A 250 -19.70 22.82 -1.60
CA TRP A 250 -18.98 24.07 -1.37
C TRP A 250 -19.87 25.27 -1.64
N VAL A 251 -20.57 25.25 -2.78
CA VAL A 251 -21.43 26.38 -3.17
C VAL A 251 -22.75 26.44 -2.39
N ASN A 252 -22.97 25.54 -1.41
CA ASN A 252 -24.22 25.45 -0.63
C ASN A 252 -25.50 25.45 -1.48
N GLY A 253 -25.44 24.89 -2.70
CA GLY A 253 -26.53 24.89 -3.67
C GLY A 253 -26.67 26.19 -4.49
N ASP A 254 -25.84 27.20 -4.29
CA ASP A 254 -25.75 28.37 -5.17
C ASP A 254 -24.85 28.07 -6.37
N PHE A 255 -25.41 27.38 -7.37
CA PHE A 255 -24.72 27.05 -8.61
C PHE A 255 -24.36 28.28 -9.48
N THR A 256 -24.64 29.50 -9.01
CA THR A 256 -24.21 30.73 -9.69
C THR A 256 -22.77 31.11 -9.37
N GLU A 257 -22.19 30.58 -8.28
CA GLU A 257 -20.83 30.89 -7.85
C GLU A 257 -19.75 30.31 -8.79
N GLU A 258 -18.70 31.11 -9.03
CA GLU A 258 -17.46 30.64 -9.67
C GLU A 258 -16.54 29.99 -8.62
N ILE A 259 -16.16 28.74 -8.85
CA ILE A 259 -15.28 27.99 -7.96
C ILE A 259 -13.87 28.00 -8.54
N ASN A 260 -12.88 28.35 -7.71
CA ASN A 260 -11.48 28.07 -8.02
C ASN A 260 -11.22 26.55 -7.83
N PHE A 261 -11.20 25.81 -8.93
CA PHE A 261 -11.06 24.37 -8.92
C PHE A 261 -9.74 23.91 -8.30
N ASN A 262 -8.67 24.70 -8.38
CA ASN A 262 -7.39 24.29 -7.80
C ASN A 262 -7.44 24.27 -6.28
N ASN A 263 -8.17 25.21 -5.67
CA ASN A 263 -8.37 25.19 -4.22
C ASN A 263 -9.10 23.91 -3.79
N PHE A 264 -10.07 23.46 -4.60
CA PHE A 264 -10.73 22.18 -4.41
C PHE A 264 -9.78 21.01 -4.61
N ALA A 265 -9.08 20.98 -5.74
CA ALA A 265 -8.17 19.91 -6.09
C ALA A 265 -7.05 19.70 -5.06
N ARG A 266 -6.52 20.79 -4.49
CA ARG A 266 -5.54 20.73 -3.38
C ARG A 266 -6.12 20.06 -2.14
N ARG A 267 -7.35 20.40 -1.75
CA ARG A 267 -8.04 19.77 -0.60
C ARG A 267 -8.40 18.31 -0.89
N ALA A 268 -8.75 18.03 -2.13
CA ALA A 268 -9.03 16.69 -2.61
C ALA A 268 -7.75 15.93 -3.02
N HIS A 269 -6.54 16.43 -2.72
CA HIS A 269 -5.28 15.75 -3.03
C HIS A 269 -5.18 15.18 -4.47
N LEU A 270 -5.76 15.88 -5.45
CA LEU A 270 -5.75 15.45 -6.85
C LEU A 270 -4.46 15.91 -7.50
N ASP A 271 -3.75 15.01 -8.18
CA ASP A 271 -2.63 15.42 -9.02
C ASP A 271 -3.09 16.14 -10.29
N LYS A 272 -2.16 16.76 -11.02
CA LYS A 272 -2.48 17.55 -12.20
C LYS A 272 -3.16 16.72 -13.31
N GLN A 273 -2.73 15.48 -13.50
CA GLN A 273 -3.27 14.60 -14.53
C GLN A 273 -4.69 14.16 -14.17
N GLU A 274 -4.94 13.85 -12.90
CA GLU A 274 -6.26 13.54 -12.36
C GLU A 274 -7.20 14.73 -12.48
N GLN A 275 -6.74 15.94 -12.13
CA GLN A 275 -7.49 17.18 -12.28
C GLN A 275 -7.95 17.37 -13.73
N GLU A 276 -7.00 17.35 -14.67
CA GLU A 276 -7.27 17.54 -16.11
C GLU A 276 -8.27 16.49 -16.62
N ARG A 277 -8.10 15.22 -16.23
CA ARG A 277 -9.00 14.13 -16.61
C ARG A 277 -10.42 14.36 -16.08
N ILE A 278 -10.56 14.68 -14.80
CA ILE A 278 -11.87 14.86 -14.16
C ILE A 278 -12.59 16.08 -14.75
N ILE A 279 -11.88 17.19 -14.95
CA ILE A 279 -12.45 18.39 -15.57
C ILE A 279 -12.98 18.05 -16.97
N SER A 280 -12.19 17.36 -17.80
CA SER A 280 -12.63 16.94 -19.14
C SER A 280 -13.93 16.14 -19.09
N ILE A 281 -14.00 15.14 -18.19
CA ILE A 281 -15.19 14.29 -18.02
C ILE A 281 -16.41 15.12 -17.58
N LEU A 282 -16.25 16.00 -16.59
CA LEU A 282 -17.36 16.82 -16.08
C LEU A 282 -17.84 17.83 -17.13
N GLN A 283 -16.94 18.38 -17.95
CA GLN A 283 -17.30 19.26 -19.05
C GLN A 283 -18.00 18.53 -20.19
N GLU A 284 -17.49 17.36 -20.60
CA GLU A 284 -18.09 16.52 -21.64
C GLU A 284 -19.51 16.08 -21.28
N LYS A 285 -19.75 15.81 -19.98
CA LYS A 285 -21.08 15.51 -19.44
C LYS A 285 -21.98 16.75 -19.27
N GLY A 286 -21.47 17.95 -19.52
CA GLY A 286 -22.23 19.20 -19.33
C GLY A 286 -22.57 19.49 -17.87
N LEU A 287 -21.76 19.01 -16.93
CA LEU A 287 -21.97 19.17 -15.48
C LEU A 287 -21.27 20.41 -14.94
N ILE A 288 -20.22 20.88 -15.64
CA ILE A 288 -19.51 22.11 -15.32
C ILE A 288 -19.24 22.91 -16.61
N GLN A 289 -19.04 24.22 -16.43
CA GLN A 289 -18.54 25.13 -17.45
C GLN A 289 -17.24 25.79 -16.95
N ILE A 290 -16.18 25.79 -17.77
CA ILE A 290 -14.99 26.61 -17.49
C ILE A 290 -15.34 28.07 -17.79
N VAL A 291 -15.19 28.93 -16.78
CA VAL A 291 -15.48 30.36 -16.87
C VAL A 291 -14.23 31.16 -17.22
N SER A 292 -13.11 30.88 -16.55
CA SER A 292 -11.81 31.43 -16.91
C SER A 292 -10.67 30.45 -16.59
N ASN A 293 -9.56 30.60 -17.31
CA ASN A 293 -8.32 29.84 -17.14
C ASN A 293 -7.15 30.82 -17.23
N GLU A 294 -6.86 31.46 -16.10
CA GLU A 294 -5.93 32.59 -16.02
C GLU A 294 -4.58 32.14 -15.46
N ILE A 295 -3.47 32.68 -15.98
CA ILE A 295 -2.13 32.46 -15.43
C ILE A 295 -1.86 33.58 -14.42
N GLN A 296 -1.64 33.26 -13.14
CA GLN A 296 -1.12 34.26 -12.21
C GLN A 296 0.37 34.50 -12.48
N THR A 297 0.72 35.77 -12.72
CA THR A 297 2.07 36.23 -13.07
C THR A 297 3.08 36.11 -11.93
N GLU A 298 2.64 35.96 -10.69
CA GLU A 298 3.49 35.67 -9.52
C GLU A 298 3.40 34.17 -9.19
N GLY A 299 4.12 33.32 -9.93
CA GLY A 299 4.34 31.92 -9.54
C GLY A 299 3.87 30.82 -10.51
N GLU A 300 3.49 31.16 -11.75
CA GLU A 300 3.09 30.18 -12.80
C GLU A 300 1.90 29.27 -12.42
N GLU A 301 1.11 29.61 -11.39
CA GLU A 301 -0.07 28.82 -11.04
C GLU A 301 -1.26 29.25 -11.92
N ARG A 302 -1.76 28.33 -12.75
CA ARG A 302 -2.97 28.53 -13.55
C ARG A 302 -4.18 28.45 -12.66
N ILE A 303 -4.97 29.52 -12.52
CA ILE A 303 -6.26 29.49 -11.81
C ILE A 303 -7.35 29.05 -12.77
N LEU A 304 -7.95 27.90 -12.48
CA LEU A 304 -9.11 27.42 -13.21
C LEU A 304 -10.39 27.77 -12.44
N LYS A 305 -11.21 28.64 -13.04
CA LYS A 305 -12.54 28.95 -12.52
C LYS A 305 -13.59 28.15 -13.26
N ILE A 306 -14.44 27.46 -12.51
CA ILE A 306 -15.55 26.67 -13.05
C ILE A 306 -16.88 27.13 -12.46
N LYS A 307 -17.96 26.88 -13.20
CA LYS A 307 -19.33 27.02 -12.75
C LYS A 307 -20.02 25.68 -12.84
N ILE A 308 -20.76 25.27 -11.80
CA ILE A 308 -21.55 24.05 -11.83
C ILE A 308 -22.85 24.32 -12.61
N ILE A 309 -23.24 23.38 -13.46
CA ILE A 309 -24.49 23.46 -14.22
C ILE A 309 -25.58 22.73 -13.43
N GLU A 310 -26.61 23.46 -12.98
CA GLU A 310 -27.71 22.85 -12.24
C GLU A 310 -28.54 21.93 -13.14
N ASN A 311 -28.60 20.64 -12.80
CA ASN A 311 -29.43 19.62 -13.43
C ASN A 311 -29.72 18.47 -12.44
N ASP A 312 -30.45 17.45 -12.87
CA ASP A 312 -30.81 16.33 -12.00
C ASP A 312 -29.59 15.51 -11.55
N GLU A 313 -28.55 15.40 -12.38
CA GLU A 313 -27.31 14.69 -12.03
C GLU A 313 -26.51 15.46 -10.97
N THR A 314 -26.38 16.79 -11.06
CA THR A 314 -25.66 17.59 -10.07
C THR A 314 -26.38 17.64 -8.73
N LYS A 315 -27.73 17.65 -8.74
CA LYS A 315 -28.56 17.46 -7.55
C LYS A 315 -28.37 16.08 -6.93
N GLY A 316 -28.39 15.03 -7.76
CA GLY A 316 -28.16 13.65 -7.33
C GLY A 316 -26.76 13.46 -6.73
N ALA A 317 -25.72 14.03 -7.35
CA ALA A 317 -24.35 13.98 -6.85
C ALA A 317 -24.20 14.70 -5.50
N SER A 318 -24.85 15.85 -5.32
CA SER A 318 -24.88 16.55 -4.03
C SER A 318 -25.53 15.70 -2.95
N GLN A 319 -26.68 15.08 -3.23
CA GLN A 319 -27.37 14.20 -2.28
C GLN A 319 -26.55 12.96 -1.94
N TYR A 320 -25.92 12.35 -2.95
CA TYR A 320 -25.03 11.21 -2.79
C TYR A 320 -23.86 11.57 -1.87
N PHE A 321 -23.19 12.69 -2.12
CA PHE A 321 -22.06 13.16 -1.31
C PHE A 321 -22.44 13.44 0.14
N SER A 322 -23.58 14.10 0.38
CA SER A 322 -24.10 14.31 1.73
C SER A 322 -24.48 13.02 2.47
N ALA A 323 -24.67 11.90 1.79
CA ALA A 323 -24.97 10.61 2.41
C ALA A 323 -23.71 9.83 2.82
N ILE A 324 -22.53 10.19 2.30
CA ILE A 324 -21.27 9.44 2.48
C ILE A 324 -20.20 10.23 3.28
N VAL A 325 -20.42 11.52 3.54
CA VAL A 325 -19.57 12.42 4.34
C VAL A 325 -20.29 12.81 5.62
#